data_AF-A0A929YDS0-F1
#
_entry.id   AF-A0A929YDS0-F1
#
_cell.length_a   1.000
_cell.length_b   1.000
_cell.length_c   1.000
_cell.angle_alpha   90.00
_cell.angle_beta   90.00
_cell.angle_gamma   90.00
#
_symmetry.space_group_name_H-M   'P 1'
#
loop_
_entity.id
_entity.type
_entity.pdbx_description
1 polymer ?
#
loop_
_entity_poly.entity_id
_entity_poly.type
_entity_poly.pdbx_seq_one_letter_code
_entity_poly.pdbx_strand_id
1 'polypeptide(L)'
;MGVLIPSKAYAAHGRIVDNTENRYIPGVWVEVYGGQSGWARLQRFAEPIQVDWSYNTHGKPYSLHIGVGGTEEDWAHNLHTEVLDDSPRSRLTNIYYTGVLWNMRYVVSTK
;
A
#
# COMPACT_ATOMS: atom_id res chain seq x y z
N MET A 1 -29.19 21.80 11.88
CA MET A 1 -29.22 20.32 11.78
C MET A 1 -28.21 19.92 10.70
N GLY A 2 -26.96 19.62 11.09
CA GLY A 2 -25.94 19.20 10.14
C GLY A 2 -26.18 17.74 9.75
N VAL A 3 -26.36 17.48 8.47
CA VAL A 3 -26.41 16.11 7.94
C VAL A 3 -25.02 15.52 8.11
N LEU A 4 -24.84 14.65 9.09
CA LEU A 4 -23.75 13.68 9.11
C LEU A 4 -23.99 12.75 7.92
N ILE A 5 -23.41 13.06 6.77
CA ILE A 5 -23.25 12.07 5.71
C ILE A 5 -22.22 11.11 6.28
N PRO A 6 -22.54 9.84 6.59
CA PRO A 6 -21.49 8.87 6.82
C PRO A 6 -20.78 8.76 5.48
N SER A 7 -19.65 9.47 5.32
CA SER A 7 -18.72 9.18 4.26
C SER A 7 -18.31 7.74 4.51
N LYS A 8 -18.93 6.82 3.79
CA LYS A 8 -18.45 5.46 3.67
C LYS A 8 -17.00 5.64 3.22
N ALA A 9 -16.07 5.53 4.16
CA ALA A 9 -14.67 5.78 3.92
C ALA A 9 -14.23 4.60 3.06
N TYR A 10 -14.31 4.76 1.75
CA TYR A 10 -13.75 3.86 0.75
C TYR A 10 -12.23 4.05 0.72
N ALA A 11 -11.66 3.92 1.92
CA ALA A 11 -10.25 4.02 2.17
C ALA A 11 -9.71 2.60 2.12
N ALA A 12 -8.99 2.29 1.04
CA ALA A 12 -8.15 1.12 1.01
C ALA A 12 -7.03 1.32 2.02
N HIS A 13 -6.74 0.29 2.80
CA HIS A 13 -5.68 0.35 3.80
C HIS A 13 -5.11 -1.03 4.11
N GLY A 14 -3.94 -1.02 4.73
CA GLY A 14 -3.34 -2.23 5.28
C GLY A 14 -1.91 -2.00 5.72
N ARG A 15 -1.17 -3.11 5.87
CA ARG A 15 0.21 -3.09 6.35
C ARG A 15 1.16 -3.65 5.33
N ILE A 16 2.27 -2.95 5.11
CA ILE A 16 3.41 -3.48 4.34
C ILE A 16 4.50 -3.84 5.33
N VAL A 17 5.06 -5.05 5.17
CA VAL A 17 6.19 -5.54 5.94
C VAL A 17 7.31 -5.91 4.97
N ASP A 18 8.46 -5.26 5.11
CA ASP A 18 9.66 -5.50 4.32
C ASP A 18 10.60 -6.50 5.00
N ASN A 19 10.41 -7.80 4.78
CA ASN A 19 11.30 -8.83 5.33
C ASN A 19 12.61 -9.01 4.53
N THR A 20 12.97 -8.06 3.67
CA THR A 20 14.25 -8.08 2.92
C THR A 20 15.37 -7.38 3.70
N GLU A 21 16.54 -7.27 3.08
CA GLU A 21 17.69 -6.55 3.66
C GLU A 21 17.56 -5.02 3.58
N ASN A 22 16.68 -4.50 2.70
CA ASN A 22 16.45 -3.05 2.56
C ASN A 22 15.79 -2.46 3.81
N ARG A 23 14.84 -3.20 4.40
CA ARG A 23 14.10 -2.88 5.64
C ARG A 23 13.52 -1.48 5.70
N TYR A 24 13.16 -0.92 4.55
CA TYR A 24 12.68 0.45 4.45
C TYR A 24 11.74 0.63 3.26
N ILE A 25 10.55 1.16 3.54
CA ILE A 25 9.54 1.52 2.55
C ILE A 25 9.52 3.05 2.42
N PRO A 26 10.22 3.66 1.45
CA PRO A 26 10.20 5.11 1.26
C PRO A 26 8.81 5.63 0.90
N GLY A 27 8.06 4.96 0.01
CA GLY A 27 6.82 5.48 -0.52
C GLY A 27 5.89 4.41 -1.06
N VAL A 28 4.60 4.74 -1.17
CA VAL A 28 3.59 3.89 -1.81
C VAL A 28 2.71 4.75 -2.70
N TRP A 29 2.77 4.53 -4.02
CA TRP A 29 1.89 5.16 -4.98
C TRP A 29 0.72 4.23 -5.28
N VAL A 30 -0.50 4.77 -5.20
CA VAL A 30 -1.74 4.05 -5.47
C VAL A 30 -2.24 4.43 -6.85
N GLU A 31 -2.21 3.48 -7.77
CA GLU A 31 -2.78 3.61 -9.11
C GLU A 31 -4.24 3.18 -9.08
N VAL A 32 -5.17 4.13 -9.20
CA VAL A 32 -6.62 3.86 -9.15
C VAL A 32 -7.19 3.83 -10.56
N TYR A 33 -7.74 2.70 -10.96
CA TYR A 33 -8.31 2.54 -12.29
C TYR A 33 -9.67 3.23 -12.39
N GLY A 34 -9.76 4.19 -13.32
CA GLY A 34 -10.95 5.03 -13.51
C GLY A 34 -11.20 6.00 -12.35
N GLY A 35 -10.18 6.29 -11.53
CA GLY A 35 -10.25 7.22 -10.40
C GLY A 35 -9.03 8.13 -10.32
N GLN A 36 -8.86 8.77 -9.18
CA GLN A 36 -7.68 9.58 -8.90
C GLN A 36 -6.59 8.70 -8.29
N SER A 37 -5.42 8.69 -8.93
CA SER A 37 -4.21 8.04 -8.41
C SER A 37 -3.42 9.02 -7.54
N GLY A 38 -2.60 8.51 -6.61
CA GLY A 38 -1.84 9.37 -5.72
C GLY A 38 -1.00 8.64 -4.68
N TRP A 39 -0.26 9.43 -3.92
CA TRP A 39 0.53 8.94 -2.78
C TRP A 39 -0.37 8.46 -1.64
N ALA A 40 -0.11 7.25 -1.15
CA ALA A 40 -0.72 6.77 0.07
C ALA A 40 -0.21 7.55 1.27
N ARG A 41 -1.07 7.73 2.27
CA ARG A 41 -0.64 8.18 3.58
C ARG A 41 0.06 7.02 4.28
N LEU A 42 1.28 7.26 4.74
CA LEU A 42 2.09 6.27 5.47
C LEU A 42 2.14 6.61 6.96
N GLN A 43 1.84 5.61 7.79
CA GLN A 43 2.09 5.63 9.22
C GLN A 43 3.27 4.70 9.51
N ARG A 44 4.43 5.32 9.78
CA ARG A 44 5.69 4.62 10.03
C ARG A 44 5.76 4.19 11.49
N PHE A 45 6.30 2.99 11.72
CA PHE A 45 6.59 2.49 13.06
C PHE A 45 8.03 2.81 13.47
N ALA A 46 8.34 2.62 14.76
CA ALA A 46 9.72 2.76 15.26
C ALA A 46 10.68 1.79 14.57
N GLU A 47 10.18 0.63 14.13
CA GLU A 47 10.87 -0.27 13.24
C GLU A 47 10.52 0.08 11.78
N PRO A 48 11.49 0.49 10.93
CA PRO A 48 11.24 0.92 9.55
C PRO A 48 10.83 -0.23 8.61
N ILE A 49 10.89 -1.46 9.13
CA ILE A 49 10.51 -2.70 8.45
C ILE A 49 8.99 -2.81 8.22
N GLN A 50 8.19 -2.01 8.92
CA GLN A 50 6.73 -2.03 8.84
C GLN A 50 6.19 -0.63 8.59
N VAL A 51 5.18 -0.53 7.72
CA VAL A 51 4.43 0.70 7.51
C VAL A 51 2.96 0.39 7.30
N ASP A 52 2.09 1.13 7.98
CA ASP A 52 0.67 1.11 7.66
C ASP A 52 0.39 2.14 6.57
N TRP A 53 -0.39 1.76 5.56
CA TRP A 53 -0.72 2.61 4.43
C TRP A 53 -2.23 2.78 4.32
N SER A 54 -2.65 3.94 3.79
CA SER A 54 -4.06 4.20 3.49
C SER A 54 -4.23 5.17 2.33
N TYR A 55 -5.25 4.94 1.51
CA TYR A 55 -5.63 5.80 0.40
C TYR A 55 -7.12 5.70 0.08
N ASN A 56 -7.76 6.81 -0.30
CA ASN A 56 -9.16 6.81 -0.67
C ASN A 56 -9.32 6.50 -2.17
N THR A 57 -9.61 5.24 -2.49
CA THR A 57 -9.80 4.78 -3.88
C THR A 57 -11.23 4.99 -4.37
N HIS A 58 -12.14 5.40 -3.48
CA HIS A 58 -13.57 5.56 -3.77
C HIS A 58 -14.25 4.25 -4.23
N GLY A 59 -13.79 3.09 -3.75
CA GLY A 59 -14.40 1.79 -4.07
C GLY A 59 -14.03 1.29 -5.46
N LYS A 60 -12.97 1.85 -6.06
CA LYS A 60 -12.50 1.48 -7.39
C LYS A 60 -11.33 0.50 -7.28
N PRO A 61 -11.16 -0.37 -8.29
CA PRO A 61 -10.00 -1.24 -8.34
C PRO A 61 -8.71 -0.41 -8.43
N TYR A 62 -7.64 -0.91 -7.84
CA TYR A 62 -6.37 -0.22 -7.73
C TYR A 62 -5.18 -1.17 -7.73
N SER A 63 -4.01 -0.66 -8.08
CA SER A 63 -2.72 -1.33 -7.90
C SER A 63 -1.82 -0.49 -7.00
N LEU A 64 -0.90 -1.14 -6.30
CA LEU A 64 0.09 -0.47 -5.46
C LEU A 64 1.46 -0.57 -6.11
N HIS A 65 2.14 0.57 -6.16
CA HIS A 65 3.56 0.71 -6.47
C HIS A 65 4.28 1.03 -5.17
N ILE A 66 5.05 0.09 -4.67
CA ILE A 66 5.69 0.16 -3.35
C ILE A 66 7.17 0.34 -3.57
N GLY A 67 7.69 1.50 -3.18
CA GLY A 67 9.12 1.73 -3.12
C GLY A 67 9.73 0.90 -1.99
N VAL A 68 10.83 0.21 -2.26
CA VAL A 68 11.62 -0.52 -1.26
C VAL A 68 13.08 -0.11 -1.37
N GLY A 69 13.65 0.40 -0.27
CA GLY A 69 14.99 1.00 -0.24
C GLY A 69 15.09 2.31 -1.04
N GLY A 70 16.21 3.03 -0.90
CA GLY A 70 16.39 4.34 -1.54
C GLY A 70 15.72 5.50 -0.77
N THR A 71 15.32 6.56 -1.47
CA THR A 71 14.64 7.75 -0.92
C THR A 71 13.20 7.86 -1.40
N GLU A 72 12.43 8.86 -0.99
CA GLU A 72 11.05 9.03 -1.47
C GLU A 72 10.99 9.39 -2.96
N GLU A 73 12.03 10.06 -3.48
CA GLU A 73 12.17 10.50 -4.88
C GLU A 73 12.85 9.48 -5.79
N ASP A 74 13.69 8.60 -5.25
CA ASP A 74 14.46 7.61 -6.01
C ASP A 74 14.47 6.25 -5.29
N TRP A 75 13.62 5.34 -5.78
CA TRP A 75 13.41 4.04 -5.16
C TRP A 75 14.44 3.04 -5.67
N ALA A 76 15.06 2.30 -4.76
CA ALA A 76 15.97 1.22 -5.16
C ALA A 76 15.22 0.10 -5.89
N HIS A 77 14.00 -0.21 -5.43
CA HIS A 77 13.11 -1.15 -6.07
C HIS A 77 11.68 -0.62 -6.07
N ASN A 78 10.95 -0.86 -7.17
CA ASN A 78 9.51 -0.63 -7.25
C ASN A 78 8.80 -1.98 -7.34
N LEU A 79 7.95 -2.26 -6.36
CA LEU A 79 7.11 -3.42 -6.35
C LEU A 79 5.70 -3.05 -6.78
N HIS A 80 5.27 -3.64 -7.91
CA HIS A 80 3.94 -3.44 -8.44
C HIS A 80 3.07 -4.65 -8.10
N THR A 81 1.98 -4.44 -7.36
CA THR A 81 1.00 -5.49 -7.08
C THR A 81 0.12 -5.80 -8.29
N GLU A 82 -0.56 -6.94 -8.25
CA GLU A 82 -1.72 -7.15 -9.13
C GLU A 82 -2.85 -6.15 -8.83
N VAL A 83 -3.88 -6.14 -9.67
CA VAL A 83 -5.07 -5.31 -9.46
C VAL A 83 -5.87 -5.85 -8.28
N LEU A 84 -6.06 -5.00 -7.29
CA LEU A 84 -6.81 -5.25 -6.07
C LEU A 84 -8.19 -4.62 -6.17
N ASP A 85 -9.18 -5.25 -5.57
CA ASP A 85 -10.55 -4.74 -5.50
C ASP A 85 -10.79 -4.09 -4.12
N ASP A 86 -11.29 -2.85 -4.10
CA ASP A 86 -11.69 -2.11 -2.88
C ASP A 86 -13.12 -2.49 -2.45
N SER A 87 -13.46 -3.76 -2.60
CA SER A 87 -14.76 -4.27 -2.18
C SER A 87 -14.86 -4.30 -0.64
N PRO A 88 -16.06 -4.19 -0.04
CA PRO A 88 -16.24 -4.24 1.42
C PRO A 88 -15.74 -5.52 2.10
N ARG A 89 -15.34 -6.53 1.32
CA ARG A 89 -14.77 -7.80 1.76
C ARG A 89 -13.24 -7.76 1.85
N SER A 90 -12.56 -6.81 1.21
CA SER A 90 -11.12 -6.61 1.31
C SER A 90 -10.87 -5.42 2.24
N ARG A 91 -11.06 -5.64 3.56
CA ARG A 91 -10.94 -4.54 4.53
C ARG A 91 -9.49 -4.24 4.87
N LEU A 92 -8.61 -5.23 4.78
CA LEU A 92 -7.21 -5.10 5.13
C LEU A 92 -6.34 -5.78 4.07
N THR A 93 -5.57 -5.00 3.34
CA THR A 93 -4.61 -5.51 2.35
C THR A 93 -3.20 -5.47 2.91
N ASN A 94 -2.74 -6.60 3.42
CA ASN A 94 -1.38 -6.75 3.92
C ASN A 94 -0.44 -7.25 2.83
N ILE A 95 0.76 -6.71 2.80
CA ILE A 95 1.77 -7.04 1.80
C ILE A 95 3.03 -7.42 2.53
N TYR A 96 3.49 -8.64 2.28
CA TYR A 96 4.73 -9.14 2.83
C TYR A 96 5.75 -9.19 1.70
N TYR A 97 6.72 -8.28 1.74
CA TYR A 97 7.86 -8.36 0.85
C TYR A 97 8.89 -9.30 1.46
N THR A 98 9.34 -10.29 0.69
CA THR A 98 10.20 -11.36 1.16
C THR A 98 11.19 -11.74 0.07
N GLY A 99 12.34 -12.27 0.46
CA GLY A 99 13.33 -12.78 -0.48
C GLY A 99 14.72 -12.26 -0.21
N VAL A 100 15.66 -12.76 -1.00
CA VAL A 100 17.06 -12.37 -0.99
C VAL A 100 17.36 -11.60 -2.29
N LEU A 101 18.48 -10.86 -2.34
CA LEU A 101 18.91 -9.93 -3.41
C LEU A 101 18.61 -10.37 -4.86
N TRP A 102 18.50 -11.68 -5.13
CA TRP A 102 18.34 -12.26 -6.47
C TRP A 102 16.98 -12.96 -6.71
N ASN A 103 16.10 -13.02 -5.71
CA ASN A 103 14.78 -13.66 -5.80
C ASN A 103 13.81 -13.00 -4.81
N MET A 104 13.48 -11.74 -5.10
CA MET A 104 12.51 -10.96 -4.34
C MET A 104 11.08 -11.30 -4.78
N ARG A 105 10.17 -11.42 -3.82
CA ARG A 105 8.76 -11.79 -4.03
C ARG A 105 7.87 -11.06 -3.04
N TYR A 106 6.63 -10.79 -3.43
CA TYR A 106 5.62 -10.30 -2.52
C TYR A 106 4.49 -11.32 -2.35
N VAL A 107 3.86 -11.25 -1.20
CA VAL A 107 2.61 -11.97 -0.91
C VAL A 107 1.57 -10.94 -0.49
N VAL A 108 0.46 -10.91 -1.23
CA VAL A 108 -0.72 -10.13 -0.86
C VAL A 108 -1.62 -11.00 0.00
N SER A 109 -2.02 -10.50 1.15
CA SER A 109 -3.00 -11.12 2.03
C SER A 109 -4.13 -10.12 2.30
N THR A 110 -5.29 -10.38 1.69
CA THR A 110 -6.51 -9.62 1.92
C THR A 110 -7.35 -10.33 2.99
N LYS A 111 -7.73 -9.63 4.06
CA LYS A 111 -8.63 -10.13 5.12
C LYS A 111 -9.89 -9.29 5.28
#